data_AF-A0A345QXF1-F1
#
_entry.id   AF-A0A345QXF1-F1
#
_cell.length_a   1.000
_cell.length_b   1.000
_cell.length_c   1.000
_cell.angle_alpha   90.00
_cell.angle_beta   90.00
_cell.angle_gamma   90.00
#
_symmetry.space_group_name_H-M   'P 1'
#
loop_
_entity.id
_entity.type
_entity.pdbx_description
1 polymer ?
#
loop_
_entity_poly.entity_id
_entity_poly.type
_entity_poly.pdbx_seq_one_letter_code
_entity_poly.pdbx_strand_id
1 'polypeptide(L)'
;MVATILLGLFWGVVALVAAISVLPFSKIPHGAIRGMAFPREQLFVLTVALAAVALVLLEPDHRNPALAILAVIAAIHTGYILKFTPLWPRQSVDATEAQAADVENRVTILASNVKQSNRQYQRLIDLIRTEDPDIAAALEVDPDWVDALYDALKDQYPHWVKVPKDNSYGVVMMSKMEPSETQVRDLLVDDVPSIRTKVAMPSGRMWRLYIVHPEPPVPYHDTKGRDGEIALVGIEASKDDLPAIVTGDLNDVAWSTTTRRFQRLSGLLDPRVGRGFYNTFHAGIAFMRWPLDHLFHDAEFRLIRMSRLPNIGSDHFPILFSLALTGEPQSNSTPEQSDAEERAEVREMAAEEREKDREAIGTDWEK
;
A
#
# COMPACT_ATOMS: atom_id res chain seq x y z
N MET A 1 32.18 2.43 36.09
CA MET A 1 31.89 1.20 35.32
C MET A 1 30.44 1.18 34.84
N VAL A 2 29.44 1.15 35.73
CA VAL A 2 28.00 1.12 35.32
C VAL A 2 27.60 2.33 34.47
N ALA A 3 27.92 3.56 34.89
CA ALA A 3 27.60 4.77 34.11
C ALA A 3 28.24 4.77 32.71
N THR A 4 29.48 4.30 32.59
CA THR A 4 30.18 4.15 31.31
C THR A 4 29.51 3.12 30.40
N ILE A 5 29.06 1.99 30.96
CA ILE A 5 28.33 0.95 30.22
C ILE A 5 26.98 1.49 29.72
N LEU A 6 26.23 2.18 30.58
CA LEU A 6 24.93 2.76 30.20
C LEU A 6 25.08 3.85 29.13
N LEU A 7 26.10 4.69 29.23
CA LEU A 7 26.43 5.69 28.22
C LEU A 7 26.81 5.02 26.88
N GLY A 8 27.62 3.97 26.92
CA GLY A 8 27.97 3.19 25.73
C GLY A 8 26.74 2.54 25.08
N LEU A 9 25.82 1.99 25.89
CA LEU A 9 24.55 1.44 25.41
C LEU A 9 23.68 2.51 24.76
N PHE A 10 23.54 3.69 25.39
CA PHE A 10 22.81 4.82 24.83
C PHE A 10 23.33 5.19 23.43
N TRP A 11 24.65 5.39 23.30
CA TRP A 11 25.27 5.71 22.01
C TRP A 11 25.16 4.58 21.00
N GLY A 12 25.23 3.32 21.44
CA GLY A 12 24.96 2.16 20.59
C GLY A 12 23.56 2.16 20.00
N VAL A 13 22.54 2.48 20.82
CA VAL A 13 21.15 2.61 20.36
C VAL A 13 20.99 3.79 19.42
N VAL A 14 21.56 4.97 19.72
CA VAL A 14 21.53 6.15 18.83
C VAL A 14 22.17 5.83 17.47
N ALA A 15 23.32 5.16 17.47
CA ALA A 15 24.00 4.75 16.24
C ALA A 15 23.17 3.75 15.42
N LEU A 16 22.53 2.79 16.08
CA LEU A 16 21.64 1.83 15.42
C LEU A 16 20.43 2.52 14.79
N VAL A 17 19.76 3.42 15.54
CA VAL A 17 18.64 4.22 15.03
C VAL A 17 19.10 5.03 13.82
N ALA A 18 20.22 5.74 13.92
CA ALA A 18 20.78 6.53 12.82
C ALA A 18 21.03 5.67 11.56
N ALA A 19 21.63 4.48 11.73
CA ALA A 19 21.89 3.56 10.63
C ALA A 19 20.59 3.11 9.94
N ILE A 20 19.59 2.66 10.72
CA ILE A 20 18.28 2.24 10.19
C ILE A 20 17.57 3.42 9.49
N SER A 21 17.69 4.64 10.01
CA SER A 21 17.08 5.82 9.42
C SER A 21 17.69 6.20 8.06
N VAL A 22 19.00 5.98 7.88
CA VAL A 22 19.76 6.45 6.71
C VAL A 22 19.92 5.39 5.62
N LEU A 23 20.11 4.12 5.97
CA LEU A 23 20.34 3.04 5.00
C LEU A 23 19.29 2.94 3.87
N PRO A 24 17.99 3.15 4.12
CA PRO A 24 16.98 3.13 3.05
C PRO A 24 17.12 4.22 1.98
N PHE A 25 17.92 5.27 2.21
CA PHE A 25 18.23 6.26 1.17
C PHE A 25 19.19 5.72 0.11
N SER A 26 19.86 4.60 0.36
CA SER A 26 20.68 3.95 -0.65
C SER A 26 19.83 3.46 -1.83
N LYS A 27 20.45 3.40 -3.01
CA LYS A 27 19.82 2.83 -4.21
C LYS A 27 19.83 1.29 -4.23
N ILE A 28 20.22 0.64 -3.13
CA ILE A 28 20.38 -0.82 -3.08
C ILE A 28 18.98 -1.48 -2.99
N PRO A 29 18.56 -2.26 -3.99
CA PRO A 29 17.23 -2.87 -4.05
C PRO A 29 17.20 -4.19 -3.26
N HIS A 30 17.61 -4.18 -1.99
CA HIS A 30 17.65 -5.38 -1.14
C HIS A 30 16.60 -5.31 -0.04
N GLY A 31 15.85 -6.38 0.19
CA GLY A 31 14.71 -6.38 1.13
C GLY A 31 15.12 -6.02 2.56
N ALA A 32 16.31 -6.41 3.02
CA ALA A 32 16.81 -5.99 4.34
C ALA A 32 17.00 -4.46 4.47
N ILE A 33 17.41 -3.79 3.39
CA ILE A 33 17.60 -2.34 3.37
C ILE A 33 16.26 -1.63 3.18
N ARG A 34 15.38 -2.16 2.32
CA ARG A 34 14.03 -1.62 2.11
C ARG A 34 13.15 -1.77 3.35
N GLY A 35 13.25 -2.91 4.05
CA GLY A 35 12.52 -3.18 5.29
C GLY A 35 12.83 -2.19 6.42
N MET A 36 14.05 -1.62 6.45
CA MET A 36 14.40 -0.57 7.40
C MET A 36 13.59 0.74 7.20
N ALA A 37 12.92 0.91 6.05
CA ALA A 37 12.00 2.01 5.82
C ALA A 37 10.62 1.81 6.46
N PHE A 38 10.27 0.60 6.92
CA PHE A 38 8.95 0.32 7.49
C PHE A 38 8.76 1.04 8.83
N PRO A 39 9.63 0.93 9.85
CA PRO A 39 9.32 1.42 11.19
C PRO A 39 9.52 2.94 11.38
N ARG A 40 9.20 3.81 10.40
CA ARG A 40 9.45 5.26 10.50
C ARG A 40 8.73 5.91 11.68
N GLU A 41 7.48 5.52 11.94
CA GLU A 41 6.70 6.01 13.09
C GLU A 41 7.33 5.59 14.41
N GLN A 42 7.71 4.31 14.52
CA GLN A 42 8.31 3.74 15.73
C GLN A 42 9.70 4.33 16.01
N LEU A 43 10.51 4.52 14.96
CA LEU A 43 11.81 5.17 15.08
C LEU A 43 11.68 6.65 15.48
N PHE A 44 10.65 7.36 15.01
CA PHE A 44 10.38 8.72 15.48
C PHE A 44 10.07 8.75 16.98
N VAL A 45 9.17 7.88 17.46
CA VAL A 45 8.84 7.78 18.89
C VAL A 45 10.08 7.41 19.72
N LEU A 46 10.85 6.42 19.27
CA LEU A 46 12.11 6.03 19.93
C LEU A 46 13.12 7.19 19.97
N THR A 47 13.24 7.95 18.88
CA THR A 47 14.13 9.13 18.80
C THR A 47 13.72 10.19 19.83
N VAL A 48 12.42 10.48 19.96
CA VAL A 48 11.90 11.41 20.97
C VAL A 48 12.16 10.90 22.39
N ALA A 49 11.95 9.61 22.64
CA ALA A 49 12.24 9.00 23.93
C ALA A 49 13.73 9.09 24.29
N LEU A 50 14.63 8.80 23.34
CA LEU A 50 16.08 8.94 23.51
C LEU A 50 16.48 10.40 23.77
N ALA A 51 15.82 11.37 23.14
CA ALA A 51 16.07 12.78 23.39
C ALA A 51 15.67 13.19 24.81
N ALA A 52 14.54 12.68 25.31
CA ALA A 52 14.12 12.89 26.70
C ALA A 52 15.10 12.26 27.70
N VAL A 53 15.57 11.03 27.42
CA VAL A 53 16.63 10.36 28.20
C VAL A 53 17.91 11.21 28.22
N ALA A 54 18.34 11.73 27.06
CA ALA A 54 19.52 12.59 26.97
C ALA A 54 19.37 13.88 27.79
N LEU A 55 18.19 14.51 27.76
CA LEU A 55 17.91 15.73 28.52
C LEU A 55 18.01 15.52 30.03
N VAL A 56 17.52 14.38 30.53
CA VAL A 56 17.39 14.11 31.97
C VAL A 56 18.64 13.46 32.56
N LEU A 57 19.31 12.59 31.82
CA LEU A 57 20.32 11.67 32.38
C LEU A 57 21.76 11.93 31.90
N LEU A 58 21.98 12.72 30.84
CA LEU A 58 23.32 12.95 30.30
C LEU A 58 23.90 14.32 30.69
N GLU A 59 25.19 14.32 30.98
CA GLU A 59 25.99 15.53 31.18
C GLU A 59 26.08 16.35 29.87
N PRO A 60 26.30 17.69 29.93
CA PRO A 60 26.25 18.57 28.77
C PRO A 60 27.13 18.16 27.58
N ASP A 61 28.30 17.57 27.86
CA ASP A 61 29.29 17.09 26.88
C ASP A 61 28.77 15.94 26.02
N HIS A 62 27.95 15.04 26.57
CA HIS A 62 27.29 13.97 25.83
C HIS A 62 25.87 14.34 25.37
N ARG A 63 25.15 15.13 26.16
CA ARG A 63 23.78 15.55 25.90
C ARG A 63 23.68 16.38 24.63
N ASN A 64 24.48 17.43 24.50
CA ASN A 64 24.39 18.36 23.37
C ASN A 64 24.63 17.68 22.00
N PRO A 65 25.69 16.87 21.80
CA PRO A 65 25.87 16.15 20.53
C PRO A 65 24.78 15.09 20.31
N ALA A 66 24.32 14.40 21.36
CA ALA A 66 23.23 13.44 21.23
C ALA A 66 21.93 14.11 20.75
N LEU A 67 21.57 15.24 21.34
CA LEU A 67 20.40 16.01 20.93
C LEU A 67 20.51 16.54 19.51
N ALA A 68 21.70 17.00 19.09
CA ALA A 68 21.92 17.42 17.70
C ALA A 68 21.69 16.28 16.71
N ILE A 69 22.24 15.09 16.97
CA ILE A 69 22.05 13.90 16.13
C ILE A 69 20.59 13.46 16.12
N LEU A 70 19.96 13.37 17.29
CA LEU A 70 18.56 12.97 17.43
C LEU A 70 17.62 13.99 16.76
N ALA A 71 17.95 15.29 16.76
CA ALA A 71 17.18 16.30 16.04
C ALA A 71 17.21 16.08 14.53
N VAL A 72 18.37 15.71 13.95
CA VAL A 72 18.49 15.37 12.52
C VAL A 72 17.67 14.11 12.20
N ILE A 73 17.79 13.07 13.02
CA ILE A 73 17.01 11.83 12.87
C ILE A 73 15.51 12.12 12.94
N ALA A 74 15.07 12.90 13.93
CA ALA A 74 13.69 13.29 14.10
C ALA A 74 13.18 14.10 12.90
N ALA A 75 13.99 15.01 12.35
CA ALA A 75 13.65 15.78 11.15
C ALA A 75 13.45 14.87 9.93
N ILE A 76 14.33 13.88 9.73
CA ILE A 76 14.19 12.88 8.67
C ILE A 76 12.85 12.16 8.79
N HIS A 77 12.55 11.57 9.96
CA HIS A 77 11.31 10.83 10.14
C HIS A 77 10.07 11.72 10.01
N THR A 78 10.11 12.92 10.60
CA THR A 78 9.04 13.92 10.46
C THR A 78 8.73 14.21 9.00
N GLY A 79 9.74 14.41 8.15
CA GLY A 79 9.54 14.68 6.72
C GLY A 79 8.76 13.57 5.98
N TYR A 80 8.91 12.31 6.40
CA TYR A 80 8.17 11.19 5.83
C TYR A 80 6.77 11.04 6.43
N ILE A 81 6.64 11.13 7.75
CA ILE A 81 5.37 10.84 8.43
C ILE A 81 4.39 12.01 8.36
N LEU A 82 4.87 13.26 8.35
CA LEU A 82 4.02 14.46 8.40
C LEU A 82 3.04 14.50 7.22
N LYS A 83 3.46 14.04 6.03
CA LYS A 83 2.65 13.94 4.81
C LYS A 83 1.35 13.14 5.02
N PHE A 84 1.35 12.18 5.94
CA PHE A 84 0.24 11.29 6.24
C PHE A 84 -0.47 11.69 7.54
N THR A 85 -0.42 12.97 7.90
CA THR A 85 -1.16 13.53 9.04
C THR A 85 -2.14 14.61 8.56
N PRO A 86 -3.20 14.92 9.33
CA PRO A 86 -4.11 16.03 9.03
C PRO A 86 -3.44 17.43 8.98
N LEU A 87 -2.18 17.56 9.39
CA LEU A 87 -1.42 18.81 9.32
C LEU A 87 -0.88 19.10 7.92
N TRP A 88 -0.79 18.09 7.07
CA TRP A 88 -0.31 18.24 5.69
C TRP A 88 -1.48 18.57 4.74
N PRO A 89 -1.27 19.40 3.70
CA PRO A 89 -2.29 19.65 2.70
C PRO A 89 -2.78 18.35 2.04
N ARG A 90 -4.11 18.18 1.98
CA ARG A 90 -4.73 17.00 1.35
C ARG A 90 -4.36 16.94 -0.12
N GLN A 91 -3.85 15.81 -0.61
CA GLN A 91 -3.53 15.65 -2.04
C GLN A 91 -4.81 15.51 -2.89
N SER A 92 -5.62 14.50 -2.56
CA SER A 92 -6.91 14.25 -3.20
C SER A 92 -7.97 15.24 -2.72
N VAL A 93 -8.79 15.72 -3.65
CA VAL A 93 -9.93 16.62 -3.37
C VAL A 93 -11.11 15.80 -2.86
N ASP A 94 -11.78 16.30 -1.82
CA ASP A 94 -13.00 15.68 -1.31
C ASP A 94 -14.18 15.95 -2.27
N ALA A 95 -15.09 14.99 -2.38
CA ALA A 95 -16.32 15.17 -3.12
C ALA A 95 -17.19 16.24 -2.45
N THR A 96 -17.84 17.08 -3.26
CA THR A 96 -18.93 17.93 -2.76
C THR A 96 -20.11 17.08 -2.34
N GLU A 97 -21.03 17.63 -1.55
CA GLU A 97 -22.25 16.91 -1.16
C GLU A 97 -23.05 16.41 -2.38
N ALA A 98 -23.13 17.22 -3.44
CA ALA A 98 -23.79 16.83 -4.68
C ALA A 98 -23.08 15.66 -5.39
N GLN A 99 -21.74 15.67 -5.43
CA GLN A 99 -20.95 14.59 -6.03
C GLN A 99 -21.03 13.30 -5.20
N ALA A 100 -21.06 13.41 -3.86
CA ALA A 100 -21.19 12.25 -2.98
C ALA A 100 -22.59 11.61 -3.04
N ALA A 101 -23.62 12.43 -3.31
CA ALA A 101 -25.00 12.00 -3.48
C ALA A 101 -25.30 11.42 -4.88
N ASP A 102 -24.43 11.65 -5.86
CA ASP A 102 -24.58 11.13 -7.23
C ASP A 102 -24.22 9.64 -7.30
N VAL A 103 -25.22 8.80 -7.04
CA VAL A 103 -25.09 7.34 -7.07
C VAL A 103 -24.72 6.81 -8.45
N GLU A 104 -25.00 7.54 -9.52
CA GLU A 104 -24.73 7.09 -10.89
C GLU A 104 -23.24 7.19 -11.26
N ASN A 105 -22.47 7.96 -10.50
CA ASN A 105 -21.04 8.18 -10.70
C ASN A 105 -20.20 7.81 -9.46
N ARG A 106 -20.81 7.16 -8.47
CA ARG A 106 -20.14 6.73 -7.25
C ARG A 106 -19.71 5.28 -7.38
N VAL A 107 -18.50 4.99 -6.90
CA VAL A 107 -18.02 3.62 -6.69
C VAL A 107 -17.45 3.46 -5.29
N THR A 108 -17.83 2.38 -4.64
CA THR A 108 -17.29 1.94 -3.36
C THR A 108 -16.54 0.63 -3.54
N ILE A 109 -15.27 0.61 -3.14
CA ILE A 109 -14.36 -0.52 -3.30
C ILE A 109 -13.90 -0.98 -1.92
N LEU A 110 -14.06 -2.27 -1.64
CA LEU A 110 -13.47 -2.94 -0.48
C LEU A 110 -12.35 -3.85 -0.96
N ALA A 111 -11.15 -3.70 -0.40
CA ALA A 111 -10.02 -4.60 -0.64
C ALA A 111 -9.57 -5.24 0.68
N SER A 112 -9.25 -6.53 0.65
CA SER A 112 -8.79 -7.26 1.83
C SER A 112 -7.77 -8.33 1.45
N ASN A 113 -6.54 -8.22 1.95
CA ASN A 113 -5.68 -9.39 2.10
C ASN A 113 -6.27 -10.28 3.22
N VAL A 114 -6.68 -11.51 2.88
CA VAL A 114 -7.40 -12.38 3.83
C VAL A 114 -6.47 -13.21 4.69
N LYS A 115 -5.18 -13.26 4.35
CA LYS A 115 -4.19 -14.24 4.79
C LYS A 115 -4.61 -15.66 4.45
N GLN A 116 -3.90 -16.34 3.55
CA GLN A 116 -4.38 -17.63 3.00
C GLN A 116 -4.82 -18.63 4.06
N SER A 117 -4.08 -18.86 5.16
CA SER A 117 -4.45 -19.82 6.22
C SER A 117 -5.63 -19.41 7.11
N ASN A 118 -6.08 -18.15 7.06
CA ASN A 118 -7.24 -17.71 7.82
C ASN A 118 -8.50 -18.41 7.29
N ARG A 119 -9.32 -18.93 8.20
CA ARG A 119 -10.58 -19.64 7.87
C ARG A 119 -11.81 -18.95 8.44
N GLN A 120 -11.67 -17.72 8.95
CA GLN A 120 -12.77 -16.94 9.50
C GLN A 120 -13.61 -16.27 8.38
N TYR A 121 -14.03 -17.04 7.38
CA TYR A 121 -14.72 -16.58 6.17
C TYR A 121 -15.89 -15.63 6.47
N GLN A 122 -16.70 -16.01 7.46
CA GLN A 122 -17.91 -15.28 7.84
C GLN A 122 -17.64 -13.82 8.22
N ARG A 123 -16.45 -13.51 8.78
CA ARG A 123 -16.13 -12.14 9.18
C ARG A 123 -15.98 -11.19 7.99
N LEU A 124 -15.37 -11.67 6.90
CA LEU A 124 -15.29 -10.88 5.67
C LEU A 124 -16.65 -10.82 4.98
N ILE A 125 -17.40 -11.92 4.94
CA ILE A 125 -18.75 -11.98 4.36
C ILE A 125 -19.68 -10.97 5.06
N ASP A 126 -19.71 -10.96 6.39
CA ASP A 126 -20.53 -10.04 7.18
C ASP A 126 -20.11 -8.59 6.96
N LEU A 127 -18.80 -8.34 6.83
CA LEU A 127 -18.27 -7.01 6.56
C LEU A 127 -18.66 -6.51 5.16
N ILE A 128 -18.57 -7.36 4.14
CA ILE A 128 -19.02 -7.04 2.77
C ILE A 128 -20.51 -6.74 2.77
N ARG A 129 -21.34 -7.55 3.45
CA ARG A 129 -22.78 -7.29 3.56
C ARG A 129 -23.11 -6.00 4.30
N THR A 130 -22.29 -5.64 5.30
CA THR A 130 -22.50 -4.45 6.13
C THR A 130 -22.10 -3.17 5.40
N GLU A 131 -20.94 -3.17 4.75
CA GLU A 131 -20.43 -2.00 4.01
C GLU A 131 -20.99 -1.89 2.58
N ASP A 132 -21.58 -2.98 2.07
CA ASP A 132 -22.26 -3.09 0.77
C ASP A 132 -21.48 -2.49 -0.43
N PRO A 133 -20.18 -2.79 -0.60
CA PRO A 133 -19.38 -2.16 -1.64
C PRO A 133 -19.86 -2.54 -3.05
N ASP A 134 -19.62 -1.67 -4.02
CA ASP A 134 -19.92 -1.94 -5.43
C ASP A 134 -18.96 -2.98 -6.02
N ILE A 135 -17.71 -2.94 -5.56
CA ILE A 135 -16.67 -3.92 -5.90
C ILE A 135 -15.98 -4.37 -4.60
N ALA A 136 -15.88 -5.68 -4.40
CA ALA A 136 -15.09 -6.27 -3.33
C ALA A 136 -13.98 -7.13 -3.92
N ALA A 137 -12.76 -6.99 -3.41
CA ALA A 137 -11.60 -7.79 -3.79
C ALA A 137 -10.97 -8.44 -2.56
N ALA A 138 -10.66 -9.73 -2.67
CA ALA A 138 -9.90 -10.47 -1.68
C ALA A 138 -8.60 -11.02 -2.29
N LEU A 139 -7.48 -10.80 -1.59
CA LEU A 139 -6.14 -11.25 -1.94
C LEU A 139 -5.72 -12.39 -1.02
N GLU A 140 -4.77 -13.22 -1.46
CA GLU A 140 -4.35 -14.47 -0.82
C GLU A 140 -5.48 -15.50 -0.66
N VAL A 141 -6.35 -15.62 -1.66
CA VAL A 141 -7.47 -16.59 -1.63
C VAL A 141 -7.10 -17.92 -2.28
N ASP A 142 -7.41 -19.01 -1.59
CA ASP A 142 -7.37 -20.37 -2.11
C ASP A 142 -8.78 -20.79 -2.61
N PRO A 143 -8.96 -22.03 -3.13
CA PRO A 143 -10.27 -22.50 -3.57
C PRO A 143 -11.35 -22.43 -2.48
N ASP A 144 -11.02 -22.78 -1.23
CA ASP A 144 -11.98 -22.78 -0.11
C ASP A 144 -12.49 -21.36 0.21
N TRP A 145 -11.60 -20.36 0.18
CA TRP A 145 -11.98 -18.95 0.31
C TRP A 145 -12.93 -18.51 -0.79
N VAL A 146 -12.62 -18.86 -2.05
CA VAL A 146 -13.45 -18.50 -3.20
C VAL A 146 -14.83 -19.15 -3.11
N ASP A 147 -14.90 -20.42 -2.73
CA ASP A 147 -16.17 -21.15 -2.57
C ASP A 147 -17.02 -20.54 -1.45
N ALA A 148 -16.42 -20.28 -0.28
CA ALA A 148 -17.13 -19.65 0.85
C ALA A 148 -17.68 -18.26 0.50
N LEU A 149 -16.90 -17.43 -0.19
CA LEU A 149 -17.35 -16.11 -0.64
C LEU A 149 -18.46 -16.25 -1.69
N TYR A 150 -18.28 -17.13 -2.68
CA TYR A 150 -19.24 -17.32 -3.76
C TYR A 150 -20.59 -17.80 -3.24
N ASP A 151 -20.62 -18.81 -2.38
CA ASP A 151 -21.86 -19.34 -1.84
C ASP A 151 -22.64 -18.32 -1.02
N ALA A 152 -21.95 -17.42 -0.32
CA ALA A 152 -22.58 -16.40 0.51
C ALA A 152 -22.99 -15.12 -0.23
N LEU A 153 -22.35 -14.80 -1.35
CA LEU A 153 -22.43 -13.46 -1.97
C LEU A 153 -22.81 -13.46 -3.46
N LYS A 154 -22.89 -14.61 -4.15
CA LYS A 154 -23.21 -14.69 -5.60
C LYS A 154 -24.53 -14.01 -6.00
N ASP A 155 -25.52 -13.98 -5.13
CA ASP A 155 -26.81 -13.34 -5.40
C ASP A 155 -26.75 -11.80 -5.30
N GLN A 156 -25.74 -11.26 -4.60
CA GLN A 156 -25.52 -9.81 -4.45
C GLN A 156 -24.53 -9.26 -5.49
N TYR A 157 -23.61 -10.11 -5.95
CA TYR A 157 -22.58 -9.76 -6.92
C TYR A 157 -22.74 -10.63 -8.17
N PRO A 158 -23.34 -10.12 -9.26
CA PRO A 158 -23.53 -10.89 -10.49
C PRO A 158 -22.22 -11.17 -11.26
N HIS A 159 -21.16 -10.41 -11.01
CA HIS A 159 -19.91 -10.51 -11.79
C HIS A 159 -18.72 -10.91 -10.91
N TRP A 160 -17.93 -11.88 -11.39
CA TRP A 160 -16.81 -12.46 -10.66
C TRP A 160 -15.59 -12.67 -11.55
N VAL A 161 -14.41 -12.42 -11.01
CA VAL A 161 -13.12 -12.86 -11.54
C VAL A 161 -12.46 -13.69 -10.45
N LYS A 162 -12.33 -15.00 -10.67
CA LYS A 162 -11.86 -15.96 -9.67
C LYS A 162 -10.51 -16.52 -10.11
N VAL A 163 -9.47 -16.28 -9.33
CA VAL A 163 -8.11 -16.78 -9.57
C VAL A 163 -7.56 -17.34 -8.25
N PRO A 164 -8.18 -18.40 -7.69
CA PRO A 164 -7.65 -19.01 -6.48
C PRO A 164 -6.27 -19.62 -6.74
N LYS A 165 -5.40 -19.56 -5.74
CA LYS A 165 -4.08 -20.22 -5.77
C LYS A 165 -3.76 -20.77 -4.37
N ASP A 166 -2.96 -21.83 -4.33
CA ASP A 166 -2.46 -22.43 -3.09
C ASP A 166 -1.07 -21.88 -2.69
N ASN A 167 -0.66 -20.75 -3.27
CA ASN A 167 0.69 -20.19 -3.19
C ASN A 167 0.72 -18.78 -2.57
N SER A 168 -0.31 -18.41 -1.80
CA SER A 168 -0.49 -17.07 -1.19
C SER A 168 -0.77 -15.93 -2.18
N TYR A 169 -0.91 -16.17 -3.50
CA TYR A 169 -1.12 -15.10 -4.48
C TYR A 169 -2.52 -15.07 -5.11
N GLY A 170 -3.42 -15.96 -4.69
CA GLY A 170 -4.74 -16.03 -5.30
C GLY A 170 -5.55 -14.74 -5.10
N VAL A 171 -6.37 -14.40 -6.08
CA VAL A 171 -7.20 -13.19 -6.06
C VAL A 171 -8.63 -13.51 -6.50
N VAL A 172 -9.59 -12.86 -5.85
CA VAL A 172 -10.98 -12.85 -6.29
C VAL A 172 -11.53 -11.43 -6.30
N MET A 173 -12.19 -11.06 -7.39
CA MET A 173 -12.94 -9.81 -7.54
C MET A 173 -14.43 -10.14 -7.68
N MET A 174 -15.25 -9.46 -6.90
CA MET A 174 -16.71 -9.51 -6.89
C MET A 174 -17.24 -8.13 -7.26
N SER A 175 -18.15 -8.03 -8.23
CA SER A 175 -18.62 -6.73 -8.71
C SER A 175 -20.13 -6.72 -8.97
N LYS A 176 -20.78 -5.63 -8.54
CA LYS A 176 -22.15 -5.26 -8.92
C LYS A 176 -22.19 -4.62 -10.31
N MET A 177 -21.09 -3.96 -10.69
CA MET A 177 -20.92 -3.31 -11.98
C MET A 177 -20.37 -4.30 -13.00
N GLU A 178 -20.79 -4.21 -14.27
CA GLU A 178 -20.32 -5.11 -15.31
C GLU A 178 -18.84 -4.84 -15.66
N PRO A 179 -17.93 -5.80 -15.42
CA PRO A 179 -16.57 -5.69 -15.88
C PRO A 179 -16.50 -6.05 -17.37
N SER A 180 -15.67 -5.32 -18.11
CA SER A 180 -15.37 -5.59 -19.52
C SER A 180 -13.87 -5.50 -19.77
N GLU A 181 -13.42 -6.06 -20.90
CA GLU A 181 -11.98 -6.10 -21.26
C GLU A 181 -11.10 -6.68 -20.13
N THR A 182 -11.63 -7.63 -19.36
CA THR A 182 -10.96 -8.16 -18.18
C THR A 182 -9.77 -9.04 -18.56
N GLN A 183 -8.63 -8.79 -17.93
CA GLN A 183 -7.39 -9.53 -18.11
C GLN A 183 -6.87 -9.95 -16.74
N VAL A 184 -6.59 -11.24 -16.58
CA VAL A 184 -5.78 -11.79 -15.49
C VAL A 184 -4.37 -11.96 -16.04
N ARG A 185 -3.37 -11.37 -15.38
CA ARG A 185 -2.02 -11.25 -15.93
C ARG A 185 -0.97 -11.44 -14.86
N ASP A 186 0.02 -12.25 -15.19
CA ASP A 186 1.27 -12.36 -14.45
C ASP A 186 2.22 -11.34 -15.09
N LEU A 187 2.35 -10.16 -14.50
CA LEU A 187 2.96 -9.00 -15.18
C LEU A 187 4.48 -9.11 -15.30
N LEU A 188 5.10 -9.72 -14.29
CA LEU A 188 6.54 -9.79 -14.17
C LEU A 188 7.04 -11.14 -13.66
N VAL A 189 6.41 -11.68 -12.63
CA VAL A 189 6.74 -12.98 -12.04
C VAL A 189 5.58 -13.94 -12.31
N ASP A 190 5.92 -15.14 -12.78
CA ASP A 190 4.93 -16.18 -13.04
C ASP A 190 4.17 -16.58 -11.76
N ASP A 191 2.89 -16.93 -11.90
CA ASP A 191 2.01 -17.31 -10.80
C ASP A 191 1.74 -16.22 -9.74
N VAL A 192 2.05 -14.96 -10.06
CA VAL A 192 1.64 -13.75 -9.30
C VAL A 192 0.59 -12.98 -10.13
N PRO A 193 -0.71 -13.27 -9.94
CA PRO A 193 -1.75 -12.72 -10.78
C PRO A 193 -2.11 -11.28 -10.38
N SER A 194 -2.30 -10.45 -11.41
CA SER A 194 -2.94 -9.13 -11.32
C SER A 194 -4.22 -9.11 -12.16
N ILE A 195 -5.19 -8.30 -11.77
CA ILE A 195 -6.41 -8.07 -12.56
C ILE A 195 -6.38 -6.68 -13.15
N ARG A 196 -6.64 -6.57 -14.44
CA ARG A 196 -6.97 -5.31 -15.13
C ARG A 196 -8.35 -5.45 -15.73
N THR A 197 -9.26 -4.54 -15.41
CA THR A 197 -10.61 -4.56 -15.98
C THR A 197 -11.14 -3.16 -16.22
N LYS A 198 -11.90 -2.98 -17.30
CA LYS A 198 -12.71 -1.79 -17.52
C LYS A 198 -14.03 -1.95 -16.76
N VAL A 199 -14.51 -0.88 -16.17
CA VAL A 199 -15.76 -0.87 -15.41
C VAL A 199 -16.63 0.28 -15.90
N ALA A 200 -17.91 0.00 -16.11
CA ALA A 200 -18.92 0.99 -16.43
C ALA A 200 -19.61 1.47 -15.14
N MET A 201 -19.63 2.78 -14.93
CA MET A 201 -20.54 3.40 -13.97
C MET A 201 -21.99 3.29 -14.48
N PRO A 202 -23.01 3.33 -13.60
CA PRO A 202 -24.41 3.40 -14.03
C PRO A 202 -24.71 4.55 -15.00
N SER A 203 -24.02 5.68 -14.86
CA SER A 203 -24.08 6.82 -15.78
C SER A 203 -23.56 6.54 -17.21
N GLY A 204 -22.89 5.40 -17.43
CA GLY A 204 -22.19 5.05 -18.66
C GLY A 204 -20.74 5.53 -18.74
N ARG A 205 -20.24 6.26 -17.73
CA ARG A 205 -18.81 6.63 -17.67
C ARG A 205 -17.95 5.40 -17.46
N MET A 206 -16.82 5.34 -18.16
CA MET A 206 -15.91 4.21 -18.12
C MET A 206 -14.66 4.56 -17.33
N TRP A 207 -14.15 3.62 -16.56
CA TRP A 207 -12.90 3.76 -15.82
C TRP A 207 -12.16 2.42 -15.77
N ARG A 208 -10.88 2.46 -15.38
CA ARG A 208 -10.01 1.29 -15.32
C ARG A 208 -9.70 0.90 -13.89
N LEU A 209 -9.91 -0.36 -13.54
CA LEU A 209 -9.50 -0.95 -12.27
C LEU A 209 -8.29 -1.85 -12.47
N TYR A 210 -7.27 -1.64 -11.64
CA TYR A 210 -6.15 -2.54 -11.45
C TYR A 210 -6.16 -3.09 -10.03
N ILE A 211 -6.13 -4.41 -9.87
CA ILE A 211 -5.94 -5.10 -8.59
C ILE A 211 -4.59 -5.82 -8.66
N VAL A 212 -3.71 -5.51 -7.71
CA VAL A 212 -2.33 -5.98 -7.70
C VAL A 212 -1.94 -6.53 -6.33
N HIS A 213 -1.09 -7.54 -6.31
CA HIS A 213 -0.50 -8.10 -5.10
C HIS A 213 0.93 -8.57 -5.39
N PRO A 214 1.88 -7.65 -5.59
CA PRO A 214 3.26 -7.98 -5.89
C PRO A 214 3.94 -8.64 -4.69
N GLU A 215 5.08 -9.29 -4.96
CA GLU A 215 5.82 -10.05 -3.96
C GLU A 215 6.22 -9.25 -2.71
N PRO A 216 6.25 -9.87 -1.51
CA PRO A 216 6.70 -9.21 -0.30
C PRO A 216 8.21 -8.96 -0.27
N PRO A 217 8.69 -7.85 0.34
CA PRO A 217 10.11 -7.65 0.57
C PRO A 217 10.60 -8.59 1.68
N VAL A 218 11.58 -9.44 1.38
CA VAL A 218 12.19 -10.36 2.35
C VAL A 218 13.67 -10.05 2.58
N PRO A 219 14.21 -10.25 3.80
CA PRO A 219 15.57 -9.83 4.14
C PRO A 219 16.67 -10.61 3.40
N TYR A 220 16.34 -11.68 2.70
CA TYR A 220 17.27 -12.56 1.98
C TYR A 220 17.09 -12.51 0.44
N HIS A 221 16.29 -11.56 -0.08
CA HIS A 221 16.08 -11.39 -1.52
C HIS A 221 16.12 -9.92 -1.94
N ASP A 222 16.37 -9.69 -3.23
CA ASP A 222 16.20 -8.37 -3.84
C ASP A 222 14.72 -8.00 -4.01
N THR A 223 14.41 -6.71 -4.19
CA THR A 223 13.03 -6.20 -4.37
C THR A 223 12.69 -5.90 -5.83
N LYS A 224 13.51 -6.33 -6.80
CA LYS A 224 13.35 -5.93 -8.21
C LYS A 224 12.03 -6.43 -8.81
N GLY A 225 11.61 -7.66 -8.48
CA GLY A 225 10.30 -8.20 -8.89
C GLY A 225 9.14 -7.31 -8.47
N ARG A 226 8.97 -7.14 -7.16
CA ARG A 226 7.97 -6.23 -6.59
C ARG A 226 8.04 -4.80 -7.16
N ASP A 227 9.23 -4.19 -7.14
CA ASP A 227 9.40 -2.79 -7.54
C ASP A 227 9.12 -2.59 -9.04
N GLY A 228 9.50 -3.58 -9.88
CA GLY A 228 9.28 -3.60 -11.31
C GLY A 228 7.79 -3.75 -11.65
N GLU A 229 7.08 -4.66 -10.99
CA GLU A 229 5.65 -4.88 -11.24
C GLU A 229 4.82 -3.63 -10.91
N ILE A 230 5.04 -3.05 -9.73
CA ILE A 230 4.38 -1.79 -9.33
C ILE A 230 4.66 -0.70 -10.38
N ALA A 231 5.92 -0.55 -10.79
CA ALA A 231 6.30 0.48 -11.76
C ALA A 231 5.70 0.26 -13.15
N LEU A 232 5.59 -1.00 -13.61
CA LEU A 232 4.94 -1.35 -14.88
C LEU A 232 3.46 -0.98 -14.88
N VAL A 233 2.73 -1.29 -13.80
CA VAL A 233 1.33 -0.88 -13.62
C VAL A 233 1.20 0.63 -13.64
N GLY A 234 2.13 1.34 -12.99
CA GLY A 234 2.14 2.80 -13.03
C GLY A 234 2.33 3.38 -14.44
N ILE A 235 3.26 2.80 -15.23
CA ILE A 235 3.46 3.19 -16.63
C ILE A 235 2.21 2.87 -17.47
N GLU A 236 1.60 1.71 -17.27
CA GLU A 236 0.40 1.31 -17.98
C GLU A 236 -0.77 2.26 -17.68
N ALA A 237 -1.03 2.55 -16.40
CA ALA A 237 -2.07 3.48 -15.98
C ALA A 237 -1.86 4.89 -16.58
N SER A 238 -0.62 5.38 -16.66
CA SER A 238 -0.33 6.69 -17.27
C SER A 238 -0.59 6.78 -18.78
N LYS A 239 -0.75 5.63 -19.44
CA LYS A 239 -1.00 5.52 -20.89
C LYS A 239 -2.42 5.06 -21.21
N ASP A 240 -3.22 4.77 -20.19
CA ASP A 240 -4.62 4.41 -20.38
C ASP A 240 -5.43 5.68 -20.60
N ASP A 241 -6.31 5.68 -21.60
CA ASP A 241 -7.17 6.83 -21.89
C ASP A 241 -8.35 6.94 -20.90
N LEU A 242 -8.54 5.93 -20.05
CA LEU A 242 -9.58 5.91 -19.02
C LEU A 242 -9.03 6.33 -17.65
N PRO A 243 -9.82 7.06 -16.84
CA PRO A 243 -9.49 7.31 -15.44
C PRO A 243 -9.23 6.00 -14.70
N ALA A 244 -8.12 5.91 -13.97
CA ALA A 244 -7.70 4.67 -13.34
C ALA A 244 -7.82 4.69 -11.81
N ILE A 245 -8.11 3.51 -11.25
CA ILE A 245 -7.93 3.19 -9.85
C ILE A 245 -7.00 1.97 -9.78
N VAL A 246 -5.98 2.05 -8.94
CA VAL A 246 -5.06 0.94 -8.63
C VAL A 246 -5.20 0.61 -7.16
N THR A 247 -5.59 -0.62 -6.82
CA THR A 247 -5.82 -1.06 -5.45
C THR A 247 -5.18 -2.41 -5.17
N GLY A 248 -4.91 -2.69 -3.89
CA GLY A 248 -4.40 -3.97 -3.42
C GLY A 248 -3.32 -3.83 -2.35
N ASP A 249 -2.74 -4.95 -1.96
CA ASP A 249 -1.62 -5.00 -1.03
C ASP A 249 -0.32 -4.92 -1.83
N LEU A 250 0.33 -3.76 -1.78
CA LEU A 250 1.59 -3.52 -2.50
C LEU A 250 2.81 -4.06 -1.76
N ASN A 251 2.63 -4.65 -0.58
CA ASN A 251 3.72 -5.14 0.26
C ASN A 251 4.79 -4.05 0.53
N ASP A 252 4.37 -2.79 0.55
CA ASP A 252 5.26 -1.66 0.72
C ASP A 252 4.56 -0.50 1.42
N VAL A 253 5.34 0.30 2.15
CA VAL A 253 4.80 1.41 2.94
C VAL A 253 4.55 2.65 2.08
N ALA A 254 3.51 3.42 2.42
CA ALA A 254 3.10 4.63 1.68
C ALA A 254 4.23 5.66 1.43
N TRP A 255 5.24 5.69 2.29
CA TRP A 255 6.39 6.59 2.21
C TRP A 255 7.64 5.92 1.63
N SER A 256 7.53 4.75 0.99
CA SER A 256 8.67 4.10 0.35
C SER A 256 9.12 4.84 -0.90
N THR A 257 10.32 4.52 -1.38
CA THR A 257 10.83 5.00 -2.68
C THR A 257 10.00 4.44 -3.83
N THR A 258 9.54 3.19 -3.74
CA THR A 258 8.79 2.49 -4.79
C THR A 258 7.39 3.07 -4.94
N THR A 259 6.67 3.33 -3.84
CA THR A 259 5.36 3.99 -3.88
C THR A 259 5.44 5.41 -4.41
N ARG A 260 6.51 6.17 -4.09
CA ARG A 260 6.74 7.48 -4.71
C ARG A 260 7.01 7.39 -6.21
N ARG A 261 7.86 6.44 -6.63
CA ARG A 261 8.13 6.17 -8.05
C ARG A 261 6.84 5.79 -8.79
N PHE A 262 6.00 4.94 -8.21
CA PHE A 262 4.68 4.61 -8.74
C PHE A 262 3.82 5.86 -9.01
N GLN A 263 3.69 6.75 -8.02
CA GLN A 263 2.93 8.00 -8.19
C GLN A 263 3.52 8.88 -9.29
N ARG A 264 4.86 8.96 -9.41
CA ARG A 264 5.50 9.75 -10.47
C ARG A 264 5.29 9.17 -11.87
N LEU A 265 5.33 7.84 -11.99
CA LEU A 265 5.14 7.14 -13.26
C LEU A 265 3.68 7.21 -13.73
N SER A 266 2.74 7.04 -12.79
CA SER A 266 1.31 6.93 -13.04
C SER A 266 0.57 8.27 -13.06
N GLY A 267 1.03 9.25 -12.28
CA GLY A 267 0.29 10.48 -12.00
C GLY A 267 -0.86 10.32 -11.00
N LEU A 268 -1.12 9.10 -10.51
CA LEU A 268 -2.24 8.83 -9.61
C LEU A 268 -2.01 9.42 -8.22
N LEU A 269 -3.11 9.79 -7.58
CA LEU A 269 -3.16 10.46 -6.28
C LEU A 269 -3.28 9.44 -5.15
N ASP A 270 -2.68 9.75 -4.00
CA ASP A 270 -2.82 8.99 -2.76
C ASP A 270 -3.81 9.69 -1.81
N PRO A 271 -5.00 9.10 -1.55
CA PRO A 271 -6.02 9.72 -0.71
C PRO A 271 -5.59 9.88 0.76
N ARG A 272 -4.56 9.14 1.22
CA ARG A 272 -4.04 9.19 2.59
C ARG A 272 -3.30 10.48 2.91
N VAL A 273 -2.70 11.10 1.89
CA VAL A 273 -1.89 12.31 2.04
C VAL A 273 -2.77 13.44 2.58
N GLY A 274 -2.34 14.01 3.71
CA GLY A 274 -3.09 15.03 4.46
C GLY A 274 -4.26 14.50 5.29
N ARG A 275 -4.38 13.19 5.49
CA ARG A 275 -5.50 12.58 6.25
C ARG A 275 -5.05 11.64 7.35
N GLY A 276 -4.18 10.67 7.06
CA GLY A 276 -3.81 9.64 8.03
C GLY A 276 -2.94 8.55 7.40
N PHE A 277 -2.35 7.71 8.24
CA PHE A 277 -1.56 6.56 7.77
C PHE A 277 -2.42 5.42 7.22
N TYR A 278 -3.55 5.14 7.89
CA TYR A 278 -4.42 3.98 7.58
C TYR A 278 -3.68 2.64 7.63
N ASN A 279 -2.92 2.44 8.71
CA ASN A 279 -2.08 1.25 8.89
C ASN A 279 -2.90 -0.06 8.92
N THR A 280 -2.75 -0.89 7.88
CA THR A 280 -3.48 -2.13 7.66
C THR A 280 -2.74 -3.38 8.14
N PHE A 281 -1.41 -3.37 8.21
CA PHE A 281 -0.59 -4.53 8.62
C PHE A 281 0.50 -4.14 9.61
N HIS A 282 0.77 -4.83 10.72
CA HIS A 282 0.23 -6.12 11.12
C HIS A 282 -0.96 -5.95 12.09
N ALA A 283 -2.12 -6.46 11.72
CA ALA A 283 -3.38 -6.25 12.43
C ALA A 283 -3.35 -6.76 13.88
N GLY A 284 -2.63 -7.86 14.11
CA GLY A 284 -2.39 -8.42 15.45
C GLY A 284 -1.45 -7.63 16.38
N ILE A 285 -0.65 -6.67 15.88
CA ILE A 285 0.39 -5.99 16.70
C ILE A 285 0.16 -4.48 16.69
N ALA A 286 -0.49 -3.95 17.72
CA ALA A 286 -0.99 -2.57 17.71
C ALA A 286 0.08 -1.48 17.49
N PHE A 287 1.31 -1.71 17.95
CA PHE A 287 2.42 -0.75 17.86
C PHE A 287 3.36 -1.00 16.66
N MET A 288 3.16 -2.08 15.89
CA MET A 288 3.91 -2.42 14.68
C MET A 288 2.95 -2.54 13.50
N ARG A 289 2.30 -1.41 13.18
CA ARG A 289 1.41 -1.31 12.03
C ARG A 289 1.93 -0.31 11.01
N TRP A 290 1.64 -0.58 9.76
CA TRP A 290 2.09 0.08 8.54
C TRP A 290 1.00 0.00 7.46
N PRO A 291 1.01 0.91 6.47
CA PRO A 291 -0.04 0.99 5.47
C PRO A 291 0.37 0.27 4.19
N LEU A 292 0.12 -1.04 4.14
CA LEU A 292 0.53 -1.90 3.02
C LEU A 292 -0.56 -2.10 1.96
N ASP A 293 -1.83 -1.87 2.33
CA ASP A 293 -2.95 -1.87 1.41
C ASP A 293 -3.18 -0.44 0.89
N HIS A 294 -3.12 -0.27 -0.42
CA HIS A 294 -3.18 1.03 -1.08
C HIS A 294 -4.41 1.11 -1.97
N LEU A 295 -4.90 2.34 -2.15
CA LEU A 295 -5.67 2.71 -3.31
C LEU A 295 -5.11 4.01 -3.85
N PHE A 296 -4.71 4.01 -5.12
CA PHE A 296 -4.38 5.20 -5.89
C PHE A 296 -5.47 5.47 -6.90
N HIS A 297 -5.77 6.74 -7.16
CA HIS A 297 -6.84 7.11 -8.08
C HIS A 297 -6.46 8.27 -8.98
N ASP A 298 -7.08 8.33 -10.15
CA ASP A 298 -6.95 9.43 -11.09
C ASP A 298 -7.53 10.74 -10.50
N ALA A 299 -7.03 11.87 -10.97
CA ALA A 299 -7.52 13.19 -10.59
C ALA A 299 -8.97 13.46 -11.00
N GLU A 300 -9.56 12.65 -11.88
CA GLU A 300 -11.00 12.68 -12.20
C GLU A 300 -11.88 12.08 -11.10
N PHE A 301 -11.30 11.40 -10.10
CA PHE A 301 -12.02 10.92 -8.92
C PHE A 301 -11.95 11.92 -7.76
N ARG A 302 -13.05 12.06 -7.02
CA ARG A 302 -13.14 12.79 -5.75
C ARG A 302 -13.35 11.82 -4.60
N LEU A 303 -12.66 12.06 -3.49
CA LEU A 303 -12.76 11.21 -2.31
C LEU A 303 -14.05 11.49 -1.55
N ILE A 304 -14.88 10.46 -1.37
CA ILE A 304 -16.08 10.52 -0.50
C ILE A 304 -15.74 9.96 0.88
N ARG A 305 -15.17 8.74 0.93
CA ARG A 305 -14.88 8.04 2.18
C ARG A 305 -13.62 7.20 2.02
N MET A 306 -12.80 7.17 3.07
CA MET A 306 -11.72 6.21 3.22
C MET A 306 -11.78 5.65 4.64
N SER A 307 -11.75 4.32 4.78
CA SER A 307 -11.86 3.70 6.11
C SER A 307 -11.07 2.41 6.17
N ARG A 308 -10.27 2.25 7.23
CA ARG A 308 -9.73 0.97 7.63
C ARG A 308 -10.76 0.27 8.50
N LEU A 309 -11.23 -0.89 8.05
CA LEU A 309 -12.33 -1.62 8.65
C LEU A 309 -11.87 -2.53 9.81
N PRO A 310 -12.80 -3.13 10.58
CA PRO A 310 -12.46 -4.06 11.65
C PRO A 310 -11.68 -5.29 11.16
N ASN A 311 -10.86 -5.87 12.05
CA ASN A 311 -10.10 -7.08 11.73
C ASN A 311 -11.05 -8.27 11.43
N ILE A 312 -10.74 -9.04 10.40
CA ILE A 312 -11.45 -10.27 9.98
C ILE A 312 -10.76 -11.57 10.40
N GLY A 313 -9.74 -11.51 11.25
CA GLY A 313 -8.89 -12.64 11.62
C GLY A 313 -7.58 -12.74 10.81
N SER A 314 -7.42 -11.88 9.80
CA SER A 314 -6.19 -11.70 9.01
C SER A 314 -5.13 -10.91 9.79
N ASP A 315 -3.89 -10.97 9.35
CA ASP A 315 -2.83 -10.03 9.70
C ASP A 315 -2.95 -8.70 8.95
N HIS A 316 -3.88 -8.57 8.01
CA HIS A 316 -4.31 -7.31 7.41
C HIS A 316 -5.69 -6.87 7.92
N PHE A 317 -5.90 -5.56 8.00
CA PHE A 317 -7.23 -4.97 8.10
C PHE A 317 -7.78 -4.73 6.69
N PRO A 318 -9.05 -5.07 6.41
CA PRO A 318 -9.71 -4.66 5.18
C PRO A 318 -9.77 -3.13 5.09
N ILE A 319 -9.76 -2.60 3.86
CA ILE A 319 -9.81 -1.18 3.59
C ILE A 319 -10.93 -0.85 2.60
N LEU A 320 -11.63 0.24 2.85
CA LEU A 320 -12.78 0.71 2.08
C LEU A 320 -12.50 2.10 1.53
N PHE A 321 -12.84 2.29 0.27
CA PHE A 321 -12.80 3.58 -0.40
C PHE A 321 -14.12 3.83 -1.12
N SER A 322 -14.62 5.06 -1.04
CA SER A 322 -15.75 5.52 -1.84
C SER A 322 -15.33 6.78 -2.60
N LEU A 323 -15.57 6.78 -3.91
CA LEU A 323 -15.09 7.79 -4.84
C LEU A 323 -16.22 8.22 -5.78
N ALA A 324 -16.25 9.50 -6.15
CA ALA A 324 -17.11 10.03 -7.20
C ALA A 324 -16.28 10.31 -8.47
N LEU A 325 -16.70 9.77 -9.62
CA LEU A 325 -16.08 10.05 -10.91
C LEU A 325 -16.69 11.31 -11.52
N THR A 326 -15.94 12.41 -11.55
CA THR A 326 -16.48 13.72 -11.96
C THR A 326 -16.22 14.07 -13.42
N GLY A 327 -15.26 13.39 -14.09
CA GLY A 327 -14.90 13.67 -15.49
C GLY A 327 -14.05 14.93 -15.67
N GLU A 328 -13.71 15.60 -14.56
CA GLU A 328 -12.91 16.81 -14.53
C GLU A 328 -11.71 16.57 -13.61
N PRO A 329 -10.47 16.55 -14.14
CA PRO A 329 -9.28 16.35 -13.33
C PRO A 329 -9.11 17.47 -12.29
N GLN A 330 -8.94 17.12 -11.01
CA GLN A 330 -8.62 18.08 -9.95
C GLN A 330 -7.81 17.42 -8.84
N SER A 331 -6.78 18.13 -8.39
CA SER A 331 -5.97 17.78 -7.23
C SER A 331 -5.54 19.07 -6.52
N ASN A 332 -5.27 19.01 -5.21
CA ASN A 332 -4.63 20.15 -4.53
C ASN A 332 -3.10 20.14 -4.73
N SER A 333 -2.55 18.98 -5.06
CA SER A 333 -1.15 18.79 -5.41
C SER A 333 -1.01 17.57 -6.32
N THR A 334 -0.20 17.66 -7.36
CA THR A 334 0.13 16.53 -8.24
C THR A 334 1.45 15.87 -7.80
N PRO A 335 1.61 14.56 -8.04
CA PRO A 335 2.93 13.94 -7.98
C PRO A 335 3.91 14.65 -8.94
N GLU A 336 5.20 14.59 -8.61
CA GLU A 336 6.26 14.93 -9.57
C GLU A 336 6.15 14.02 -10.80
N GLN A 337 6.48 14.48 -11.99
CA GLN A 337 6.47 13.62 -13.16
C GLN A 337 7.77 12.82 -13.25
N SER A 338 7.68 11.53 -13.58
CA SER A 338 8.84 10.72 -13.93
C SER A 338 9.46 11.21 -15.24
N ASP A 339 10.78 11.23 -15.34
CA ASP A 339 11.49 11.51 -16.59
C ASP A 339 11.65 10.25 -17.47
N ALA A 340 12.27 10.43 -18.64
CA ALA A 340 12.51 9.34 -19.59
C ALA A 340 13.56 8.33 -19.09
N GLU A 341 14.50 8.78 -18.26
CA GLU A 341 15.56 7.94 -17.68
C GLU A 341 14.95 6.98 -16.65
N GLU A 342 14.13 7.46 -15.72
CA GLU A 342 13.40 6.64 -14.76
C GLU A 342 12.49 5.62 -15.45
N ARG A 343 11.82 6.00 -16.54
CA ARG A 343 11.01 5.05 -17.35
C ARG A 343 11.86 4.01 -18.07
N ALA A 344 13.10 4.34 -18.44
CA ALA A 344 14.03 3.38 -19.05
C ALA A 344 14.58 2.41 -18.00
N GLU A 345 14.99 2.90 -16.82
CA GLU A 345 15.43 2.08 -15.68
C GLU A 345 14.39 1.01 -15.31
N VAL A 346 13.10 1.40 -15.29
CA VAL A 346 12.01 0.46 -14.99
C VAL A 346 11.88 -0.63 -16.04
N ARG A 347 12.05 -0.30 -17.33
CA ARG A 347 11.97 -1.29 -18.41
C ARG A 347 13.14 -2.26 -18.38
N GLU A 348 14.34 -1.76 -18.09
CA GLU A 348 15.53 -2.58 -17.92
C GLU A 348 15.37 -3.53 -16.73
N MET A 349 14.95 -3.01 -15.57
CA MET A 349 14.65 -3.83 -14.38
C MET A 349 13.61 -4.91 -14.67
N ALA A 350 12.54 -4.56 -15.39
CA ALA A 350 11.50 -5.52 -15.76
C ALA A 350 12.00 -6.58 -16.77
N ALA A 351 12.88 -6.21 -17.69
CA ALA A 351 13.49 -7.14 -18.64
C ALA A 351 14.43 -8.12 -17.91
N GLU A 352 15.30 -7.61 -17.04
CA GLU A 352 16.20 -8.42 -16.21
C GLU A 352 15.42 -9.42 -15.35
N GLU A 353 14.32 -9.00 -14.74
CA GLU A 353 13.54 -9.88 -13.87
C GLU A 353 12.83 -10.99 -14.66
N ARG A 354 12.31 -10.70 -15.85
CA ARG A 354 11.68 -11.70 -16.73
C ARG A 354 12.64 -12.76 -17.25
N GLU A 355 13.94 -12.46 -17.28
CA GLU A 355 14.97 -13.43 -17.65
C GLU A 355 15.34 -14.39 -16.51
N LYS A 356 14.93 -14.08 -15.27
CA LYS A 356 15.17 -14.96 -14.12
C LYS A 356 14.13 -16.07 -14.09
N ASP A 357 14.61 -17.31 -14.16
CA ASP A 357 13.81 -18.50 -13.87
C ASP A 357 13.81 -18.75 -12.35
N ARG A 358 12.78 -18.24 -11.66
CA ARG A 358 12.60 -18.43 -10.20
C ARG A 358 11.13 -18.48 -9.83
N GLU A 359 10.83 -19.16 -8.73
CA GLU A 359 9.51 -19.09 -8.11
C GLU A 359 9.29 -17.73 -7.43
N ALA A 360 8.01 -17.35 -7.32
CA ALA A 360 7.60 -16.20 -6.53
C ALA A 360 7.96 -16.40 -5.05
N ILE A 361 8.29 -15.31 -4.37
CA ILE A 361 8.64 -15.32 -2.95
C ILE A 361 7.38 -15.62 -2.12
N GLY A 362 7.44 -16.50 -1.13
CA GLY A 362 6.33 -16.73 -0.19
C GLY A 362 5.27 -17.72 -0.65
N THR A 363 5.53 -18.46 -1.74
CA THR A 363 4.67 -19.53 -2.24
C THR A 363 4.51 -20.70 -1.27
N ASP A 364 5.36 -20.80 -0.24
CA ASP A 364 5.40 -21.88 0.75
C ASP A 364 5.04 -21.44 2.18
N TRP A 365 4.70 -20.18 2.41
CA TRP A 365 4.48 -19.64 3.75
C TRP A 365 3.23 -20.16 4.45
N GLU A 366 2.20 -20.49 3.67
CA GLU A 366 0.87 -20.83 4.16
C GLU A 366 0.42 -22.24 3.72
N LYS A 367 1.40 -23.12 3.41
CA LYS A 367 1.19 -24.53 3.06
C LYS A 367 0.93 -25.43 4.27
#